data_AF-A0A364NV71-F1
#
_entry.id   AF-A0A364NV71-F1
#
_cell.length_a   1.000
_cell.length_b   1.000
_cell.length_c   1.000
_cell.angle_alpha   90.00
_cell.angle_beta   90.00
_cell.angle_gamma   90.00
#
_symmetry.space_group_name_H-M   'P 1'
#
loop_
_entity.id
_entity.type
_entity.pdbx_description
1 polymer ?
#
loop_
_entity_poly.entity_id
_entity_poly.type
_entity_poly.pdbx_seq_one_letter_code
_entity_poly.pdbx_strand_id
1 'polypeptide(L)'
;MGSFLLAGGLMACADAPPPSATARLAADAGTPSSEVEDDEREEFQQEILSDIEKVDTFLQKTQRGVNLSEFTLGWFAMILINELCAQDQDLYDHVHAEGRNVELYLRGPFQANPKGEIATLAILARKSNAPIRLAARHALQSLTTIPDSRDSAERQERSRADLYAALTKLKLELTRVAKEAMATKANP
;
A
#
# COMPACT_ATOMS: atom_id res chain seq x y z
N MET A 1 -23.28 -43.25 -18.47
CA MET A 1 -24.68 -42.84 -18.26
C MET A 1 -24.81 -42.33 -16.83
N GLY A 2 -25.29 -41.10 -16.65
CA GLY A 2 -25.51 -40.50 -15.34
C GLY A 2 -25.27 -38.99 -15.34
N SER A 3 -26.11 -38.25 -16.05
CA SER A 3 -26.23 -36.79 -15.91
C SER A 3 -26.94 -36.46 -14.60
N PHE A 4 -26.46 -35.45 -13.88
CA PHE A 4 -27.31 -34.54 -13.10
C PHE A 4 -26.75 -33.11 -13.20
N LEU A 5 -27.66 -32.19 -13.51
CA LEU A 5 -27.50 -30.76 -13.71
C LEU A 5 -27.99 -30.00 -12.45
N LEU A 6 -27.58 -28.72 -12.38
CA LEU A 6 -28.20 -27.57 -11.66
C LEU A 6 -27.94 -27.52 -10.15
N ALA A 7 -27.69 -26.38 -9.48
CA ALA A 7 -27.75 -24.97 -9.87
C ALA A 7 -27.06 -24.11 -8.78
N GLY A 8 -26.69 -22.89 -9.15
CA GLY A 8 -26.98 -21.70 -8.34
C GLY A 8 -26.10 -21.41 -7.13
N GLY A 9 -24.98 -20.72 -7.35
CA GLY A 9 -24.26 -19.96 -6.32
C GLY A 9 -23.88 -18.61 -6.89
N LEU A 10 -24.58 -17.56 -6.44
CA LEU A 10 -24.40 -16.16 -6.83
C LEU A 10 -22.92 -15.75 -6.86
N MET A 11 -22.43 -15.39 -8.05
CA MET A 11 -21.29 -14.51 -8.21
C MET A 11 -21.68 -13.17 -7.57
N ALA A 12 -21.15 -12.88 -6.39
CA ALA A 12 -21.13 -11.54 -5.87
C ALA A 12 -20.26 -10.70 -6.81
N CYS A 13 -20.88 -9.75 -7.49
CA CYS A 13 -20.19 -8.70 -8.23
C CYS A 13 -19.21 -8.03 -7.28
N ALA A 14 -17.92 -8.28 -7.46
CA ALA A 14 -16.89 -7.43 -6.91
C ALA A 14 -16.89 -6.16 -7.77
N ASP A 15 -17.46 -5.08 -7.23
CA ASP A 15 -17.26 -3.75 -7.80
C ASP A 15 -15.75 -3.50 -7.86
N ALA A 16 -15.23 -3.35 -9.08
CA ALA A 16 -13.90 -2.83 -9.29
C ALA A 16 -13.90 -1.37 -8.77
N PRO A 17 -12.94 -0.96 -7.93
CA PRO A 17 -12.81 0.44 -7.59
C PRO A 17 -12.55 1.27 -8.86
N PRO A 18 -13.00 2.53 -8.89
CA PRO A 18 -12.83 3.39 -10.06
C PRO A 18 -11.34 3.52 -10.41
N PRO A 19 -10.99 3.74 -11.69
CA PRO A 19 -9.60 3.95 -12.09
C PRO A 19 -9.06 5.21 -11.42
N SER A 20 -8.10 5.04 -10.50
CA SER A 20 -7.26 6.14 -10.04
C SER A 20 -6.49 6.70 -11.22
N ALA A 21 -6.48 8.02 -11.34
CA ALA A 21 -5.94 8.76 -12.46
C ALA A 21 -4.43 8.52 -12.61
N THR A 22 -4.05 7.63 -13.53
CA THR A 22 -2.66 7.49 -13.96
C THR A 22 -2.20 8.79 -14.62
N ALA A 23 -1.29 9.47 -13.93
CA ALA A 23 -0.12 10.17 -14.44
C ALA A 23 -0.27 10.90 -15.78
N ARG A 24 -0.44 12.23 -15.72
CA ARG A 24 -0.18 13.11 -16.86
C ARG A 24 1.31 13.44 -16.89
N LEU A 25 2.03 12.85 -17.86
CA LEU A 25 3.38 13.28 -18.21
C LEU A 25 3.35 14.44 -19.21
N ALA A 26 3.91 15.56 -18.72
CA ALA A 26 4.90 16.43 -19.36
C ALA A 26 4.48 17.71 -20.12
N ALA A 27 5.25 18.76 -19.75
CA ALA A 27 5.77 19.91 -20.51
C ALA A 27 4.93 21.20 -20.55
N ASP A 28 5.36 22.23 -19.80
CA ASP A 28 6.00 23.46 -20.33
C ASP A 28 6.52 24.35 -19.18
N ALA A 29 7.48 25.22 -19.50
CA ALA A 29 8.29 26.03 -18.58
C ALA A 29 7.50 27.11 -17.81
N GLY A 30 7.68 27.12 -16.49
CA GLY A 30 7.25 28.20 -15.60
C GLY A 30 7.48 27.75 -14.17
N THR A 31 7.94 28.64 -13.30
CA THR A 31 7.95 28.43 -11.85
C THR A 31 6.62 27.78 -11.45
N PRO A 32 6.59 26.66 -10.71
CA PRO A 32 5.33 26.03 -10.33
C PRO A 32 4.46 27.10 -9.68
N SER A 33 3.31 27.39 -10.28
CA SER A 33 2.32 28.24 -9.63
C SER A 33 1.95 27.53 -8.33
N SER A 34 1.99 28.23 -7.20
CA SER A 34 1.68 27.65 -5.88
C SER A 34 0.32 26.91 -5.85
N GLU A 35 -0.60 27.29 -6.74
CA GLU A 35 -1.90 26.64 -6.93
C GLU A 35 -1.79 25.17 -7.38
N VAL A 36 -0.84 24.82 -8.26
CA VAL A 36 -0.66 23.44 -8.74
C VAL A 36 -0.07 22.55 -7.63
N GLU A 37 0.90 23.09 -6.87
CA GLU A 37 1.51 22.37 -5.75
C GLU A 37 0.52 22.17 -4.58
N ASP A 38 -0.41 23.11 -4.40
CA ASP A 38 -1.48 23.00 -3.41
C ASP A 38 -2.51 21.92 -3.79
N ASP A 39 -2.91 21.85 -5.06
CA ASP A 39 -3.85 20.84 -5.58
C ASP A 39 -3.27 19.42 -5.47
N GLU A 40 -2.02 19.21 -5.88
CA GLU A 40 -1.34 17.89 -5.78
C GLU A 40 -1.19 17.42 -4.31
N ARG A 41 -0.96 18.36 -3.38
CA ARG A 41 -0.87 18.05 -1.95
C ARG A 41 -2.24 17.69 -1.37
N GLU A 42 -3.30 18.39 -1.77
CA GLU A 42 -4.66 18.06 -1.32
C GLU A 42 -5.13 16.71 -1.87
N GLU A 43 -4.80 16.39 -3.13
CA GLU A 43 -5.04 15.07 -3.72
C GLU A 43 -4.34 13.97 -2.91
N PHE A 44 -3.03 14.11 -2.69
CA PHE A 44 -2.26 13.15 -1.89
C PHE A 44 -2.83 12.97 -0.48
N GLN A 45 -3.28 14.05 0.16
CA GLN A 45 -3.90 13.96 1.48
C GLN A 45 -5.19 13.11 1.44
N GLN A 46 -6.05 13.30 0.43
CA GLN A 46 -7.27 12.51 0.30
C GLN A 46 -6.97 11.03 0.01
N GLU A 47 -5.95 10.75 -0.81
CA GLU A 47 -5.49 9.39 -1.09
C GLU A 47 -5.04 8.69 0.21
N ILE A 48 -4.19 9.33 1.02
CA ILE A 48 -3.73 8.75 2.29
C ILE A 48 -4.89 8.54 3.27
N LEU A 49 -5.87 9.45 3.34
CA LEU A 49 -7.06 9.26 4.17
C LEU A 49 -7.89 8.06 3.71
N SER A 50 -8.09 7.90 2.39
CA SER A 50 -8.76 6.73 1.82
C SER A 50 -8.02 5.44 2.15
N ASP A 51 -6.69 5.46 2.09
CA ASP A 51 -5.86 4.31 2.40
C ASP A 51 -5.90 3.92 3.88
N ILE A 52 -6.01 4.88 4.79
CA ILE A 52 -6.26 4.61 6.21
C ILE A 52 -7.59 3.85 6.40
N GLU A 53 -8.66 4.26 5.70
CA GLU A 53 -9.96 3.58 5.75
C GLU A 53 -9.91 2.15 5.19
N LYS A 54 -9.14 1.94 4.10
CA LYS A 54 -8.89 0.60 3.56
C LYS A 54 -8.13 -0.28 4.55
N VAL A 55 -7.10 0.25 5.20
CA VAL A 55 -6.35 -0.48 6.25
C VAL A 55 -7.25 -0.82 7.43
N ASP A 56 -8.15 0.08 7.83
CA ASP A 56 -9.15 -0.21 8.87
C ASP A 56 -10.08 -1.36 8.48
N THR A 57 -10.52 -1.39 7.23
CA THR A 57 -11.30 -2.50 6.69
C THR A 57 -10.52 -3.82 6.75
N PHE A 58 -9.23 -3.80 6.40
CA PHE A 58 -8.35 -4.97 6.47
C PHE A 58 -8.13 -5.45 7.91
N LEU A 59 -7.95 -4.53 8.87
CA LEU A 59 -7.84 -4.84 10.29
C LEU A 59 -9.10 -5.52 10.81
N GLN A 60 -10.29 -4.98 10.49
CA GLN A 60 -11.57 -5.56 10.90
C GLN A 60 -11.78 -6.96 10.31
N LYS A 61 -11.44 -7.16 9.03
CA LYS A 61 -11.51 -8.48 8.38
C LYS A 61 -10.57 -9.48 9.05
N THR A 62 -9.31 -9.09 9.27
CA THR A 62 -8.30 -9.95 9.90
C THR A 62 -8.71 -10.34 11.33
N GLN A 63 -9.22 -9.39 12.12
CA GLN A 63 -9.72 -9.64 13.48
C GLN A 63 -10.91 -10.59 13.53
N ARG A 64 -11.76 -10.60 12.49
CA ARG A 64 -12.89 -11.53 12.35
C ARG A 64 -12.45 -12.92 11.83
N GLY A 65 -11.16 -13.15 11.65
CA GLY A 65 -10.63 -14.41 11.12
C GLY A 65 -10.76 -14.55 9.60
N VAL A 66 -11.10 -13.47 8.88
CA VAL A 66 -11.18 -13.49 7.41
C VAL A 66 -9.77 -13.34 6.84
N ASN A 67 -9.33 -14.34 6.07
CA ASN A 67 -8.06 -14.27 5.35
C ASN A 67 -8.18 -13.27 4.20
N LEU A 68 -7.31 -12.26 4.18
CA LEU A 68 -7.17 -11.36 3.04
C LEU A 68 -6.43 -12.07 1.91
N SER A 69 -6.87 -11.86 0.67
CA SER A 69 -6.20 -12.47 -0.48
C SER A 69 -4.89 -11.74 -0.82
N GLU A 70 -3.93 -12.49 -1.36
CA GLU A 70 -2.68 -11.92 -1.90
C GLU A 70 -2.96 -10.88 -2.98
N PHE A 71 -3.97 -11.11 -3.83
CA PHE A 71 -4.40 -10.15 -4.84
C PHE A 71 -4.87 -8.83 -4.21
N THR A 72 -5.74 -8.88 -3.19
CA THR A 72 -6.28 -7.69 -2.53
C THR A 72 -5.18 -6.87 -1.86
N LEU A 73 -4.32 -7.51 -1.07
CA LEU A 73 -3.24 -6.81 -0.37
C LEU A 73 -2.12 -6.38 -1.33
N GLY A 74 -1.80 -7.18 -2.34
CA GLY A 74 -0.82 -6.85 -3.36
C GLY A 74 -1.22 -5.63 -4.18
N TRP A 75 -2.47 -5.55 -4.62
CA TRP A 75 -3.00 -4.39 -5.35
C TRP A 75 -2.98 -3.13 -4.48
N PHE A 76 -3.44 -3.24 -3.23
CA PHE A 76 -3.40 -2.14 -2.28
C PHE A 76 -1.97 -1.64 -2.04
N ALA A 77 -1.03 -2.54 -1.76
CA ALA A 77 0.37 -2.17 -1.53
C ALA A 77 1.01 -1.53 -2.76
N MET A 78 0.68 -1.98 -3.97
CA MET A 78 1.17 -1.39 -5.22
C MET A 78 0.71 0.05 -5.38
N ILE A 79 -0.58 0.33 -5.18
CA ILE A 79 -1.14 1.68 -5.25
C ILE A 79 -0.49 2.57 -4.18
N LEU A 80 -0.53 2.14 -2.92
CA LEU A 80 0.01 2.93 -1.82
C LEU A 80 1.50 3.24 -2.02
N ILE A 81 2.31 2.26 -2.42
CA ILE A 81 3.75 2.50 -2.64
C ILE A 81 3.96 3.49 -3.79
N ASN A 82 3.13 3.46 -4.84
CA ASN A 82 3.21 4.42 -5.93
C ASN A 82 2.89 5.85 -5.45
N GLU A 83 1.82 6.03 -4.67
CA GLU A 83 1.44 7.30 -4.05
C GLU A 83 2.55 7.83 -3.11
N LEU A 84 3.12 6.96 -2.27
CA LEU A 84 4.23 7.32 -1.38
C LEU A 84 5.51 7.68 -2.15
N CYS A 85 5.80 7.02 -3.27
CA CYS A 85 6.96 7.35 -4.12
C CYS A 85 6.83 8.74 -4.73
N ALA A 86 5.61 9.20 -5.06
CA ALA A 86 5.40 10.54 -5.61
C ALA A 86 5.81 11.65 -4.62
N GLN A 87 5.84 11.36 -3.32
CA GLN A 87 6.12 12.32 -2.26
C GLN A 87 7.51 12.17 -1.61
N ASP A 88 8.29 11.14 -1.97
CA ASP A 88 9.62 10.92 -1.40
C ASP A 88 10.62 10.41 -2.44
N GLN A 89 11.59 11.26 -2.80
CA GLN A 89 12.58 10.97 -3.84
C GLN A 89 13.47 9.76 -3.52
N ASP A 90 13.92 9.59 -2.26
CA ASP A 90 14.78 8.44 -1.93
C ASP A 90 14.01 7.12 -2.03
N LEU A 91 12.72 7.12 -1.65
CA LEU A 91 11.84 5.97 -1.84
C LEU A 91 11.60 5.72 -3.34
N TYR A 92 11.33 6.78 -4.11
CA TYR A 92 11.19 6.71 -5.56
C TYR A 92 12.41 6.06 -6.20
N ASP A 93 13.61 6.58 -5.92
CA ASP A 93 14.88 6.12 -6.50
C ASP A 93 15.15 4.65 -6.15
N HIS A 94 14.81 4.23 -4.93
CA HIS A 94 14.97 2.86 -4.50
C HIS A 94 14.02 1.90 -5.24
N VAL A 95 12.73 2.23 -5.31
CA VAL A 95 11.71 1.40 -5.94
C VAL A 95 11.86 1.37 -7.47
N HIS A 96 12.12 2.52 -8.07
CA HIS A 96 12.26 2.71 -9.52
C HIS A 96 13.68 2.56 -10.04
N ALA A 97 14.60 2.09 -9.19
CA ALA A 97 15.96 1.77 -9.62
C ALA A 97 15.95 0.89 -10.88
N GLU A 98 16.87 1.16 -11.81
CA GLU A 98 16.94 0.50 -13.12
C GLU A 98 15.68 0.68 -14.00
N GLY A 99 14.90 1.75 -13.77
CA GLY A 99 13.74 2.10 -14.58
C GLY A 99 12.51 1.19 -14.34
N ARG A 100 12.47 0.49 -13.20
CA ARG A 100 11.30 -0.33 -12.82
C ARG A 100 10.13 0.56 -12.44
N ASN A 101 8.91 0.04 -12.60
CA ASN A 101 7.74 0.54 -11.90
C ASN A 101 7.49 -0.29 -10.62
N VAL A 102 6.52 0.12 -9.81
CA VAL A 102 6.19 -0.56 -8.54
C VAL A 102 5.80 -2.03 -8.75
N GLU A 103 5.06 -2.37 -9.81
CA GLU A 103 4.69 -3.75 -10.11
C GLU A 103 5.92 -4.64 -10.35
N LEU A 104 6.87 -4.15 -11.16
CA LEU A 104 8.13 -4.83 -11.45
C LEU A 104 9.04 -4.91 -10.21
N TYR A 105 9.01 -3.89 -9.36
CA TYR A 105 9.69 -3.93 -8.06
C TYR A 105 9.13 -5.06 -7.17
N LEU A 106 7.80 -5.12 -7.03
CA LEU A 106 7.13 -6.12 -6.20
C LEU A 106 7.35 -7.56 -6.69
N ARG A 107 7.32 -7.78 -8.00
CA ARG A 107 7.55 -9.10 -8.65
C ARG A 107 9.01 -9.46 -8.86
N GLY A 108 9.93 -8.51 -8.68
CA GLY A 108 11.35 -8.69 -8.94
C GLY A 108 12.15 -8.63 -7.63
N PRO A 109 12.82 -7.49 -7.33
CA PRO A 109 13.63 -7.32 -6.12
C PRO A 109 12.94 -7.75 -4.83
N PHE A 110 11.69 -7.31 -4.62
CA PHE A 110 10.96 -7.63 -3.39
C PHE A 110 10.64 -9.13 -3.29
N GLN A 111 10.10 -9.74 -4.34
CA GLN A 111 9.82 -11.18 -4.34
C GLN A 111 11.11 -12.01 -4.14
N ALA A 112 12.23 -11.57 -4.68
CA ALA A 112 13.52 -12.25 -4.56
C ALA A 112 14.11 -12.13 -3.13
N ASN A 113 13.95 -11.00 -2.46
CA ASN A 113 14.49 -10.78 -1.12
C ASN A 113 13.60 -9.87 -0.22
N PRO A 114 12.43 -10.35 0.23
CA PRO A 114 11.49 -9.52 0.97
C PRO A 114 12.07 -8.93 2.26
N LYS A 115 12.87 -9.72 2.98
CA LYS A 115 13.50 -9.29 4.24
C LYS A 115 14.55 -8.20 4.01
N GLY A 116 15.34 -8.32 2.94
CA GLY A 116 16.33 -7.31 2.58
C GLY A 116 15.67 -5.99 2.24
N GLU A 117 14.64 -6.01 1.40
CA GLU A 117 13.90 -4.81 1.01
C GLU A 117 13.23 -4.11 2.21
N ILE A 118 12.57 -4.86 3.08
CA ILE A 118 11.98 -4.32 4.33
C ILE A 118 13.06 -3.69 5.23
N ALA A 119 14.25 -4.29 5.30
CA ALA A 119 15.37 -3.75 6.07
C ALA A 119 15.95 -2.49 5.41
N THR A 120 16.06 -2.45 4.09
CA THR A 120 16.52 -1.27 3.33
C THR A 120 15.60 -0.09 3.58
N LEU A 121 14.28 -0.26 3.51
CA LEU A 121 13.34 0.82 3.83
C LEU A 121 13.44 1.28 5.29
N ALA A 122 13.74 0.37 6.22
CA ALA A 122 14.00 0.74 7.62
C ALA A 122 15.27 1.60 7.78
N ILE A 123 16.29 1.38 6.94
CA ILE A 123 17.52 2.18 6.92
C ILE A 123 17.23 3.55 6.29
N LEU A 124 16.50 3.60 5.17
CA LEU A 124 16.11 4.85 4.50
C LEU A 124 15.30 5.75 5.43
N ALA A 125 14.40 5.19 6.24
CA ALA A 125 13.60 5.93 7.22
C ALA A 125 14.43 6.64 8.30
N ARG A 126 15.71 6.29 8.50
CA ARG A 126 16.59 6.95 9.49
C ARG A 126 17.19 8.26 9.00
N LYS A 127 17.12 8.55 7.70
CA LYS A 127 17.77 9.73 7.09
C LYS A 127 16.86 10.97 7.10
N SER A 128 15.60 10.82 6.71
CA SER A 128 14.57 11.87 6.60
C SER A 128 13.22 11.22 6.25
N ASN A 129 12.11 12.00 6.28
CA ASN A 129 10.76 11.56 5.89
C ASN A 129 10.36 10.18 6.43
N ALA A 130 10.61 9.99 7.73
CA ALA A 130 10.47 8.69 8.37
C ALA A 130 9.06 8.09 8.18
N PRO A 131 7.94 8.82 8.30
CA PRO A 131 6.61 8.23 8.19
C PRO A 131 6.29 7.64 6.81
N ILE A 132 6.63 8.31 5.70
CA ILE A 132 6.40 7.81 4.34
C ILE A 132 7.16 6.50 4.12
N ARG A 133 8.45 6.48 4.48
CA ARG A 133 9.32 5.32 4.29
C ARG A 133 8.94 4.15 5.21
N LEU A 134 8.50 4.44 6.44
CA LEU A 134 7.98 3.44 7.36
C LEU A 134 6.61 2.90 6.91
N ALA A 135 5.75 3.73 6.31
CA ALA A 135 4.50 3.29 5.70
C ALA A 135 4.77 2.32 4.55
N ALA A 136 5.65 2.68 3.60
CA ALA A 136 6.06 1.78 2.52
C ALA A 136 6.63 0.46 3.06
N ARG A 137 7.48 0.53 4.09
CA ARG A 137 8.01 -0.65 4.77
C ARG A 137 6.92 -1.54 5.36
N HIS A 138 5.94 -0.96 6.03
CA HIS A 138 4.86 -1.73 6.66
C HIS A 138 3.87 -2.29 5.64
N ALA A 139 3.68 -1.61 4.50
CA ALA A 139 2.97 -2.15 3.35
C ALA A 139 3.66 -3.44 2.84
N LEU A 140 4.97 -3.39 2.60
CA LEU A 140 5.76 -4.58 2.21
C LEU A 140 5.71 -5.68 3.27
N GLN A 141 5.83 -5.33 4.55
CA GLN A 141 5.74 -6.30 5.63
C GLN A 141 4.39 -7.04 5.63
N SER A 142 3.28 -6.33 5.36
CA SER A 142 1.95 -6.95 5.31
C SER A 142 1.86 -8.06 4.25
N LEU A 143 2.55 -7.90 3.11
CA LEU A 143 2.61 -8.91 2.05
C LEU A 143 3.34 -10.18 2.47
N THR A 144 4.28 -10.09 3.42
CA THR A 144 5.02 -11.25 3.94
C THR A 144 4.27 -12.03 5.01
N THR A 145 3.12 -11.52 5.45
CA THR A 145 2.34 -12.06 6.59
C THR A 145 0.98 -12.61 6.18
N ILE A 146 0.69 -12.66 4.88
CA ILE A 146 -0.60 -13.14 4.36
C ILE A 146 -0.77 -14.62 4.71
N PRO A 147 -1.86 -15.03 5.39
CA PRO A 147 -2.10 -16.44 5.70
C PRO A 147 -2.26 -17.27 4.43
N ASP A 148 -1.51 -18.37 4.32
CA ASP A 148 -1.69 -19.38 3.26
C ASP A 148 -2.84 -20.31 3.64
N SER A 149 -3.82 -20.49 2.75
CA SER A 149 -4.96 -21.38 2.99
C SER A 149 -4.57 -22.86 3.11
N ARG A 150 -3.37 -23.22 2.62
CA ARG A 150 -2.80 -24.58 2.70
C ARG A 150 -2.12 -24.86 4.03
N ASP A 151 -1.86 -23.83 4.83
CA ASP A 151 -1.26 -23.98 6.15
C ASP A 151 -2.25 -24.56 7.17
N SER A 152 -1.72 -25.12 8.27
CA SER A 152 -2.55 -25.52 9.40
C SER A 152 -3.28 -24.34 10.03
N ALA A 153 -4.42 -24.59 10.67
CA ALA A 153 -5.21 -23.55 11.34
C ALA A 153 -4.38 -22.71 12.33
N GLU A 154 -3.48 -23.35 13.08
CA GLU A 154 -2.58 -22.68 14.03
C GLU A 154 -1.55 -21.78 13.34
N ARG A 155 -1.02 -22.18 12.18
CA ARG A 155 -0.12 -21.34 11.38
C ARG A 155 -0.87 -20.16 10.77
N GLN A 156 -2.07 -20.41 10.23
CA GLN A 156 -2.90 -19.33 9.70
C GLN A 156 -3.28 -18.30 10.78
N GLU A 157 -3.56 -18.75 12.01
CA GLU A 157 -3.83 -17.85 13.14
C GLU A 157 -2.61 -16.99 13.49
N ARG A 158 -1.41 -17.59 13.52
CA ARG A 158 -0.16 -16.84 13.71
C ARG A 158 0.08 -15.82 12.60
N SER A 159 -0.10 -16.22 11.34
CA SER A 159 0.01 -15.30 10.19
C SER A 159 -1.01 -14.16 10.28
N ARG A 160 -2.25 -14.43 10.71
CA ARG A 160 -3.25 -13.38 10.95
C ARG A 160 -2.82 -12.41 12.04
N ALA A 161 -2.25 -12.89 13.14
CA ALA A 161 -1.74 -12.03 14.21
C ALA A 161 -0.57 -11.14 13.71
N ASP A 162 0.34 -11.71 12.93
CA ASP A 162 1.47 -10.97 12.34
C ASP A 162 0.99 -9.93 11.32
N LEU A 163 0.02 -10.29 10.47
CA LEU A 163 -0.63 -9.40 9.51
C LEU A 163 -1.36 -8.25 10.23
N TYR A 164 -2.12 -8.55 11.28
CA TYR A 164 -2.79 -7.55 12.10
C TYR A 164 -1.79 -6.55 12.70
N ALA A 165 -0.66 -7.05 13.21
CA ALA A 165 0.39 -6.20 13.75
C ALA A 165 1.06 -5.33 12.67
N ALA A 166 1.28 -5.88 11.47
CA ALA A 166 1.83 -5.12 10.33
C ALA A 166 0.87 -4.02 9.86
N LEU A 167 -0.41 -4.34 9.69
CA LEU A 167 -1.46 -3.40 9.29
C LEU A 167 -1.67 -2.29 10.34
N THR A 168 -1.58 -2.62 11.63
CA THR A 168 -1.69 -1.63 12.71
C THR A 168 -0.55 -0.62 12.64
N LYS A 169 0.68 -1.09 12.40
CA LYS A 169 1.83 -0.21 12.20
C LYS A 169 1.70 0.62 10.93
N LEU A 170 1.22 0.02 9.85
CA LEU A 170 0.94 0.74 8.60
C LEU A 170 -0.04 1.90 8.86
N LYS A 171 -1.18 1.63 9.50
CA LYS A 171 -2.16 2.67 9.86
C LYS A 171 -1.55 3.79 10.68
N LEU A 172 -0.71 3.44 11.67
CA LEU A 172 -0.04 4.43 12.52
C LEU A 172 0.83 5.38 11.67
N GLU A 173 1.63 4.84 10.76
CA GLU A 173 2.51 5.66 9.92
C GLU A 173 1.72 6.47 8.89
N LEU A 174 0.69 5.91 8.25
CA LEU A 174 -0.20 6.68 7.35
C LEU A 174 -0.90 7.82 8.08
N THR A 175 -1.32 7.60 9.33
CA THR A 175 -1.90 8.67 10.17
C THR A 175 -0.88 9.77 10.45
N ARG A 176 0.41 9.44 10.59
CA ARG A 176 1.48 10.45 10.74
C ARG A 176 1.72 11.19 9.43
N VAL A 177 1.78 10.49 8.29
CA VAL A 177 1.89 11.08 6.95
C VAL A 177 0.76 12.11 6.73
N ALA A 178 -0.49 11.73 6.98
CA ALA A 178 -1.63 12.63 6.84
C ALA A 178 -1.52 13.86 7.75
N LYS A 179 -1.07 13.69 9.00
CA LYS A 179 -0.89 14.81 9.95
C LYS A 179 0.22 15.76 9.50
N GLU A 180 1.33 15.23 9.03
CA GLU A 180 2.46 16.04 8.54
C GLU A 180 2.05 16.83 7.30
N ALA A 181 1.31 16.23 6.37
CA ALA A 181 0.75 16.93 5.21
C ALA A 181 -0.17 18.12 5.61
N MET A 182 -0.95 17.97 6.69
CA MET A 182 -1.80 19.06 7.20
C MET A 182 -1.01 20.14 7.98
N ALA A 183 0.08 19.78 8.65
CA ALA A 183 0.86 20.73 9.44
C ALA A 183 1.57 21.76 8.55
N THR A 184 1.99 21.36 7.35
CA THR A 184 2.61 22.26 6.36
C THR A 184 1.65 23.36 5.87
N LYS A 185 0.32 23.12 5.93
CA LYS A 185 -0.72 24.12 5.57
C LYS A 185 -0.89 25.23 6.62
N ALA A 186 -0.45 25.02 7.87
CA ALA A 186 -0.69 25.95 8.98
C ALA A 186 0.41 27.00 9.20
N ASN A 187 1.55 26.90 8.50
CA ASN A 187 2.64 27.88 8.51
C ASN A 187 2.89 28.41 7.09
N PRO A 188 2.05 29.32 6.57
CA PRO A 188 2.36 30.09 5.36
C PRO A 188 3.49 31.10 5.58
#